data_AF-A0A090RRM0-F1
#
_entry.id   AF-A0A090RRM0-F1
#
_cell.length_a   1.000
_cell.length_b   1.000
_cell.length_c   1.000
_cell.angle_alpha   90.00
_cell.angle_beta   90.00
_cell.angle_gamma   90.00
#
_symmetry.space_group_name_H-M   'P 1'
#
loop_
_entity.id
_entity.type
_entity.pdbx_description
1 polymer ?
#
loop_
_entity_poly.entity_id
_entity_poly.type
_entity_poly.pdbx_seq_one_letter_code
_entity_poly.pdbx_strand_id
1 'polypeptide(L)'
;MTATVYFGISALMVLSAIAVPAIAILGGYSVLTAVDSAGGVAELQKIQPAEPLDFSVALAMVVGSFVSAGTLTADFVRFGKKPMGAVFITMVAFFIGNSLMFIFGAAGASVTGQSDISEVMIAQGLLLPAIIVLGLNIWTTNDNALYASGLGFSNVTGLPSKYLSMANGVVGTLCALWLYNNFVGWLTFLSLAIPPIGGVIIADFLINRKRYANLIRQNSKR
;
A
#
# COMPACT_ATOMS: atom_id res chain seq x y z
N MET A 1 14.12 0.92 8.16
CA MET A 1 13.61 1.10 6.77
C MET A 1 14.74 1.04 5.76
N THR A 2 15.63 2.03 5.64
CA THR A 2 16.70 1.97 4.62
C THR A 2 17.64 0.76 4.75
N ALA A 3 17.88 0.31 5.99
CA ALA A 3 18.66 -0.89 6.28
C ALA A 3 17.95 -2.22 5.92
N THR A 4 16.62 -2.28 5.91
CA THR A 4 15.90 -3.52 5.53
C THR A 4 15.95 -3.74 4.02
N VAL A 5 15.84 -2.66 3.23
CA VAL A 5 16.02 -2.72 1.77
C VAL A 5 17.42 -3.23 1.37
N TYR A 6 18.44 -2.97 2.19
CA TYR A 6 19.80 -3.49 1.96
C TYR A 6 19.84 -5.03 1.89
N PHE A 7 18.96 -5.70 2.62
CA PHE A 7 18.82 -7.17 2.64
C PHE A 7 17.83 -7.70 1.59
N GLY A 8 17.24 -6.81 0.77
CA GLY A 8 16.43 -7.15 -0.39
C GLY A 8 15.07 -7.78 -0.05
N ILE A 9 14.50 -8.50 -1.01
CA ILE A 9 13.10 -8.96 -0.94
C ILE A 9 12.84 -10.01 0.15
N SER A 10 13.87 -10.75 0.59
CA SER A 10 13.74 -11.71 1.67
C SER A 10 13.47 -11.02 3.02
N ALA A 11 14.10 -9.87 3.27
CA ALA A 11 13.83 -9.08 4.48
C ALA A 11 12.45 -8.45 4.45
N LEU A 12 12.02 -7.94 3.29
CA LEU A 12 10.65 -7.47 3.04
C LEU A 12 9.61 -8.54 3.37
N MET A 13 9.86 -9.79 2.95
CA MET A 13 8.95 -10.92 3.19
C MET A 13 8.84 -11.24 4.68
N VAL A 14 9.96 -11.34 5.39
CA VAL A 14 9.97 -11.63 6.84
C VAL A 14 9.30 -10.52 7.63
N LEU A 15 9.61 -9.26 7.31
CA LEU A 15 8.98 -8.10 7.92
C LEU A 15 7.46 -8.13 7.71
N SER A 16 7.02 -8.33 6.47
CA SER A 16 5.59 -8.37 6.14
C SER A 16 4.87 -9.54 6.81
N ALA A 17 5.52 -10.69 6.93
CA ALA A 17 4.97 -11.88 7.59
C ALA A 17 4.69 -11.68 9.09
N ILE A 18 5.41 -10.77 9.74
CA ILE A 18 5.18 -10.40 11.14
C ILE A 18 4.23 -9.19 11.23
N ALA A 19 4.46 -8.18 10.38
CA ALA A 19 3.73 -6.92 10.41
C ALA A 19 2.25 -7.08 10.09
N VAL A 20 1.92 -7.80 9.01
CA VAL A 20 0.53 -7.91 8.54
C VAL A 20 -0.36 -8.60 9.58
N PRO A 21 0.02 -9.77 10.16
CA PRO A 21 -0.77 -10.37 11.23
C PRO A 21 -0.86 -9.49 12.48
N ALA A 22 0.22 -8.82 12.87
CA ALA A 22 0.21 -7.93 14.03
C ALA A 22 -0.77 -6.75 13.84
N ILE A 23 -0.74 -6.10 12.67
CA ILE A 23 -1.67 -5.02 12.32
C ILE A 23 -3.11 -5.55 12.29
N ALA A 24 -3.33 -6.74 11.73
CA ALA A 24 -4.67 -7.31 11.66
C ALA A 24 -5.25 -7.65 13.04
N ILE A 25 -4.44 -8.24 13.93
CA ILE A 25 -4.87 -8.61 15.28
C ILE A 25 -5.10 -7.36 16.14
N LEU A 26 -4.09 -6.49 16.23
CA LEU A 26 -4.18 -5.29 17.07
C LEU A 26 -5.26 -4.34 16.54
N GLY A 27 -5.27 -4.12 15.23
CA GLY A 27 -6.28 -3.28 14.58
C GLY A 27 -7.69 -3.84 14.68
N GLY A 28 -7.84 -5.15 14.51
CA GLY A 28 -9.12 -5.84 14.70
C GLY A 28 -9.63 -5.67 16.13
N TYR A 29 -8.75 -5.85 17.13
CA TYR A 29 -9.10 -5.61 18.52
C TYR A 29 -9.54 -4.16 18.79
N SER A 30 -8.81 -3.18 18.24
CA SER A 30 -9.15 -1.76 18.36
C SER A 30 -10.51 -1.45 17.75
N VAL A 31 -10.82 -1.98 16.57
CA VAL A 31 -12.13 -1.79 15.93
C VAL A 31 -13.25 -2.44 16.72
N LEU A 32 -13.08 -3.68 17.18
CA LEU A 32 -14.10 -4.34 17.99
C LEU A 32 -14.40 -3.51 19.25
N THR A 33 -13.36 -3.02 19.93
CA THR A 33 -13.51 -2.16 21.11
C THR A 33 -14.22 -0.83 20.76
N ALA A 34 -13.89 -0.22 19.62
CA ALA A 34 -14.55 0.99 19.15
C ALA A 34 -16.05 0.75 18.87
N VAL A 35 -16.36 -0.33 18.15
CA VAL A 35 -17.73 -0.73 17.81
C VAL A 35 -18.54 -1.01 19.08
N ASP A 36 -17.98 -1.75 20.04
CA ASP A 36 -18.63 -2.05 21.31
C ASP A 36 -18.89 -0.76 22.12
N SER A 37 -17.93 0.16 22.15
CA SER A 37 -18.10 1.45 22.82
C SER A 37 -19.17 2.34 22.19
N ALA A 38 -19.46 2.15 20.90
CA ALA A 38 -20.51 2.87 20.18
C ALA A 38 -21.91 2.25 20.33
N GLY A 39 -22.05 1.15 21.09
CA GLY A 39 -23.31 0.42 21.23
C GLY A 39 -23.55 -0.66 20.18
N GLY A 40 -22.51 -1.03 19.43
CA GLY A 40 -22.53 -2.11 18.43
C GLY A 40 -22.71 -1.63 16.99
N VAL A 41 -22.59 -2.58 16.04
CA VAL A 41 -22.63 -2.30 14.58
C VAL A 41 -23.95 -1.65 14.15
N ALA A 42 -25.05 -1.99 14.81
CA ALA A 42 -26.37 -1.44 14.50
C ALA A 42 -26.48 0.06 14.81
N GLU A 43 -25.79 0.55 15.85
CA GLU A 43 -25.76 1.97 16.19
C GLU A 43 -24.79 2.74 15.29
N LEU A 44 -23.66 2.12 14.92
CA LEU A 44 -22.73 2.71 13.93
C LEU A 44 -23.40 2.99 12.59
N GLN A 45 -24.29 2.11 12.12
CA GLN A 45 -25.01 2.32 10.86
C GLN A 45 -26.00 3.48 10.89
N LYS A 46 -26.39 3.96 12.09
CA LYS A 46 -27.28 5.11 12.25
C LYS A 46 -26.53 6.44 12.25
N ILE A 47 -25.19 6.41 12.38
CA ILE A 47 -24.35 7.60 12.32
C ILE A 47 -24.36 8.12 10.89
N GLN A 48 -25.08 9.23 10.67
CA GLN A 48 -25.07 9.92 9.39
C GLN A 48 -23.93 10.95 9.34
N PRO A 49 -23.08 10.93 8.30
CA PRO A 49 -22.11 11.98 8.08
C PRO A 49 -22.82 13.33 7.88
N ALA A 50 -22.26 14.40 8.47
CA ALA A 50 -22.79 15.75 8.26
C ALA A 50 -22.74 16.18 6.78
N GLU A 51 -21.72 15.70 6.05
CA GLU A 51 -21.58 15.88 4.60
C GLU A 51 -21.43 14.52 3.92
N PRO A 52 -22.50 13.96 3.34
CA PRO A 52 -22.43 12.70 2.61
C PRO A 52 -21.62 12.87 1.33
N LEU A 53 -20.71 11.94 1.09
CA LEU A 53 -19.92 11.90 -0.13
C LEU A 53 -20.68 11.13 -1.22
N ASP A 54 -20.75 11.68 -2.45
CA ASP A 54 -21.37 10.98 -3.56
C ASP A 54 -20.61 9.68 -3.88
N PHE A 55 -21.35 8.61 -4.22
CA PHE A 55 -20.75 7.31 -4.48
C PHE A 55 -19.73 7.35 -5.62
N SER A 56 -19.99 8.14 -6.66
CA SER A 56 -19.07 8.27 -7.80
C SER A 56 -17.75 8.91 -7.39
N VAL A 57 -17.82 9.90 -6.49
CA VAL A 57 -16.64 10.55 -5.91
C VAL A 57 -15.87 9.59 -5.02
N ALA A 58 -16.57 8.82 -4.17
CA ALA A 58 -15.95 7.81 -3.30
C ALA A 58 -15.19 6.77 -4.14
N LEU A 59 -15.84 6.24 -5.17
CA LEU A 59 -15.25 5.27 -6.08
C LEU A 59 -14.00 5.84 -6.77
N ALA A 60 -14.08 7.06 -7.28
CA ALA A 60 -12.95 7.73 -7.93
C ALA A 60 -11.76 7.92 -6.96
N MET A 61 -12.03 8.32 -5.71
CA MET A 61 -10.99 8.48 -4.68
C MET A 61 -10.30 7.15 -4.35
N VAL A 62 -11.06 6.06 -4.20
CA VAL A 62 -10.51 4.73 -3.93
C VAL A 62 -9.65 4.26 -5.11
N VAL A 63 -10.18 4.31 -6.34
CA VAL A 63 -9.44 3.90 -7.53
C VAL A 63 -8.16 4.73 -7.71
N GLY A 64 -8.25 6.05 -7.55
CA GLY A 64 -7.12 6.97 -7.68
C GLY A 64 -6.03 6.70 -6.64
N SER A 65 -6.40 6.40 -5.39
CA SER A 65 -5.46 6.12 -4.30
C SER A 65 -4.64 4.86 -4.55
N PHE A 66 -5.22 3.86 -5.22
CA PHE A 66 -4.58 2.56 -5.42
C PHE A 66 -4.02 2.32 -6.83
N VAL A 67 -4.33 3.19 -7.79
CA VAL A 67 -3.86 3.03 -9.17
C VAL A 67 -2.33 2.92 -9.24
N SER A 68 -1.63 3.68 -8.39
CA SER A 68 -0.17 3.63 -8.27
C SER A 68 0.34 2.26 -7.83
N ALA A 69 -0.22 1.71 -6.75
CA ALA A 69 0.13 0.37 -6.26
C ALA A 69 -0.13 -0.71 -7.32
N GLY A 70 -1.21 -0.57 -8.09
CA GLY A 70 -1.52 -1.45 -9.22
C GLY A 70 -0.40 -1.51 -10.25
N THR A 71 0.13 -0.36 -10.67
CA THR A 71 1.20 -0.30 -11.69
C THR A 71 2.50 -0.96 -11.25
N LEU A 72 2.80 -0.94 -9.95
CA LEU A 72 4.03 -1.50 -9.37
C LEU A 72 3.91 -2.99 -9.01
N THR A 73 2.71 -3.57 -9.13
CA THR A 73 2.45 -4.96 -8.71
C THR A 73 3.40 -5.95 -9.39
N ALA A 74 3.76 -5.71 -10.66
CA ALA A 74 4.67 -6.54 -11.45
C ALA A 74 6.04 -6.75 -10.77
N ASP A 75 6.56 -5.75 -10.06
CA ASP A 75 7.87 -5.81 -9.39
C ASP A 75 7.90 -6.82 -8.25
N PHE A 76 6.76 -7.04 -7.60
CA PHE A 76 6.61 -7.97 -6.49
C PHE A 76 6.18 -9.36 -6.96
N VAL A 77 5.28 -9.45 -7.94
CA VAL A 77 4.75 -10.75 -8.41
C VAL A 77 5.68 -11.50 -9.36
N ARG A 78 6.75 -10.88 -9.86
CA ARG A 78 7.75 -11.52 -10.74
C ARG A 78 8.45 -12.74 -10.12
N PHE A 79 8.43 -12.87 -8.80
CA PHE A 79 8.98 -14.02 -8.07
C PHE A 79 7.98 -15.19 -7.96
N GLY A 80 6.74 -15.01 -8.44
CA GLY A 80 5.71 -16.03 -8.42
C GLY A 80 6.03 -17.17 -9.40
N LYS A 81 5.86 -18.42 -8.93
CA LYS A 81 6.10 -19.62 -9.76
C LYS A 81 5.15 -19.75 -10.94
N LYS A 82 3.92 -19.24 -10.83
CA LYS A 82 2.87 -19.30 -11.85
C LYS A 82 2.18 -17.94 -11.98
N PRO A 83 2.05 -17.39 -13.20
CA PRO A 83 1.50 -16.05 -13.42
C PRO A 83 0.04 -15.94 -12.95
N MET A 84 -0.81 -16.92 -13.30
CA MET A 84 -2.22 -16.92 -12.86
C MET A 84 -2.35 -17.07 -11.34
N GLY A 85 -1.47 -17.84 -10.71
CA GLY A 85 -1.45 -17.99 -9.25
C GLY A 85 -1.07 -16.66 -8.58
N ALA A 86 -0.08 -15.96 -9.12
CA ALA A 86 0.34 -14.67 -8.59
C ALA A 86 -0.77 -13.61 -8.69
N VAL A 87 -1.46 -13.52 -9.84
CA VAL A 87 -2.60 -12.61 -10.02
C VAL A 87 -3.70 -12.91 -9.00
N PHE A 88 -4.08 -14.18 -8.84
CA PHE A 88 -5.14 -14.55 -7.91
C PHE A 88 -4.78 -14.25 -6.46
N ILE A 89 -3.56 -14.60 -6.04
CA ILE A 89 -3.07 -14.32 -4.68
C ILE A 89 -3.06 -12.81 -4.42
N THR A 90 -2.55 -12.02 -5.35
CA THR A 90 -2.53 -10.56 -5.22
C THR A 90 -3.95 -10.00 -5.13
N MET A 91 -4.87 -10.46 -5.96
CA MET A 91 -6.27 -10.01 -5.93
C MET A 91 -6.92 -10.30 -4.56
N VAL A 92 -6.75 -11.51 -4.04
CA VAL A 92 -7.31 -11.91 -2.74
C VAL A 92 -6.65 -11.14 -1.59
N ALA A 93 -5.31 -11.06 -1.58
CA ALA A 93 -4.56 -10.35 -0.54
C ALA A 93 -4.89 -8.85 -0.54
N PHE A 94 -5.00 -8.24 -1.72
CA PHE A 94 -5.36 -6.83 -1.88
C PHE A 94 -6.81 -6.57 -1.45
N PHE A 95 -7.74 -7.45 -1.82
CA PHE A 95 -9.14 -7.33 -1.40
C PHE A 95 -9.29 -7.41 0.12
N ILE A 96 -8.70 -8.43 0.75
CA ILE A 96 -8.78 -8.64 2.20
C ILE A 96 -8.07 -7.50 2.94
N GLY A 97 -6.84 -7.18 2.54
CA GLY A 97 -6.03 -6.14 3.18
C GLY A 97 -6.68 -4.76 3.12
N ASN A 98 -7.17 -4.34 1.94
CA ASN A 98 -7.82 -3.04 1.82
C ASN A 98 -9.17 -2.99 2.52
N SER A 99 -9.97 -4.04 2.45
CA SER A 99 -11.26 -4.08 3.16
C SER A 99 -11.05 -3.91 4.67
N LEU A 100 -10.05 -4.59 5.22
CA LEU A 100 -9.68 -4.46 6.64
C LEU A 100 -9.27 -3.03 6.98
N MET A 101 -8.38 -2.42 6.19
CA MET A 101 -7.92 -1.05 6.41
C MET A 101 -9.05 -0.01 6.28
N PHE A 102 -9.98 -0.19 5.35
CA PHE A 102 -11.15 0.69 5.22
C PHE A 102 -12.10 0.57 6.41
N ILE A 103 -12.32 -0.65 6.92
CA ILE A 103 -13.11 -0.87 8.14
C ILE A 103 -12.47 -0.17 9.33
N PHE A 104 -11.13 -0.23 9.44
CA PHE A 104 -10.39 0.45 10.50
C PHE A 104 -10.60 1.96 10.46
N GLY A 105 -10.42 2.58 9.29
CA GLY A 105 -10.64 4.02 9.14
C GLY A 105 -12.10 4.42 9.37
N ALA A 106 -13.07 3.64 8.87
CA ALA A 106 -14.49 3.95 9.01
C ALA A 106 -14.99 3.81 10.45
N ALA A 107 -14.66 2.71 11.13
CA ALA A 107 -15.02 2.50 12.53
C ALA A 107 -14.29 3.48 13.46
N GLY A 108 -13.00 3.72 13.20
CA GLY A 108 -12.22 4.71 13.94
C GLY A 108 -12.82 6.11 13.84
N ALA A 109 -13.11 6.57 12.62
CA ALA A 109 -13.60 7.92 12.37
C ALA A 109 -15.00 8.12 12.94
N SER A 110 -15.87 7.11 12.84
CA SER A 110 -17.25 7.21 13.36
C SER A 110 -17.33 7.26 14.88
N VAL A 111 -16.39 6.63 15.60
CA VAL A 111 -16.42 6.54 17.07
C VAL A 111 -15.55 7.60 17.74
N THR A 112 -14.34 7.81 17.23
CA THR A 112 -13.32 8.66 17.86
C THR A 112 -13.06 9.96 17.11
N GLY A 113 -13.62 10.09 15.90
CA GLY A 113 -13.33 11.21 14.99
C GLY A 113 -12.00 11.07 14.23
N GLN A 114 -11.20 10.03 14.50
CA GLN A 114 -9.89 9.83 13.88
C GLN A 114 -9.94 8.75 12.80
N SER A 115 -9.36 9.04 11.63
CA SER A 115 -9.28 8.09 10.51
C SER A 115 -8.05 7.18 10.57
N ASP A 116 -7.04 7.53 11.37
CA ASP A 116 -5.84 6.72 11.53
C ASP A 116 -6.00 5.73 12.70
N ILE A 117 -5.77 4.45 12.44
CA ILE A 117 -5.94 3.39 13.43
C ILE A 117 -5.03 3.57 14.66
N SER A 118 -3.83 4.13 14.48
CA SER A 118 -2.91 4.37 15.58
C SER A 118 -3.43 5.48 16.50
N GLU A 119 -4.05 6.52 15.94
CA GLU A 119 -4.70 7.58 16.72
C GLU A 119 -5.92 7.05 17.47
N VAL A 120 -6.72 6.18 16.84
CA VAL A 120 -7.84 5.48 17.49
C VAL A 120 -7.34 4.66 18.68
N MET A 121 -6.25 3.90 18.51
CA MET A 121 -5.65 3.12 19.60
C MET A 121 -5.13 4.01 20.74
N ILE A 122 -4.53 5.17 20.42
CA ILE A 122 -4.10 6.14 21.45
C ILE A 122 -5.31 6.66 22.23
N ALA A 123 -6.40 7.01 21.54
CA ALA A 123 -7.65 7.45 22.17
C ALA A 123 -8.26 6.37 23.06
N GLN A 124 -8.06 5.09 22.74
CA GLN A 124 -8.45 3.93 23.54
C GLN A 124 -7.50 3.61 24.71
N GLY A 125 -6.41 4.38 24.89
CA GLY A 125 -5.39 4.12 25.91
C GLY A 125 -4.36 3.03 25.55
N LEU A 126 -4.38 2.54 24.31
CA LEU A 126 -3.50 1.49 23.79
C LEU A 126 -2.24 2.08 23.15
N LEU A 127 -1.48 2.90 23.90
CA LEU A 127 -0.32 3.63 23.38
C LEU A 127 0.77 2.70 22.80
N LEU A 128 1.10 1.61 23.51
CA LEU A 128 2.13 0.66 23.07
C LEU A 128 1.72 -0.06 21.76
N PRO A 129 0.52 -0.68 21.67
CA PRO A 129 0.01 -1.19 20.40
C PRO A 129 -0.02 -0.16 19.27
N ALA A 130 -0.43 1.08 19.56
CA ALA A 130 -0.49 2.15 18.56
C ALA A 130 0.89 2.42 17.93
N ILE A 131 1.93 2.55 18.76
CA ILE A 131 3.30 2.78 18.30
C ILE A 131 3.80 1.61 17.44
N ILE A 132 3.50 0.38 17.86
CA ILE A 132 3.88 -0.83 17.12
C ILE A 132 3.18 -0.87 15.76
N VAL A 133 1.86 -0.68 15.72
CA VAL A 133 1.06 -0.72 14.49
C VAL A 133 1.48 0.39 13.54
N LEU A 134 1.63 1.62 14.04
CA LEU A 134 2.08 2.77 13.25
C LEU A 134 3.47 2.51 12.67
N GLY A 135 4.40 2.06 13.51
CA GLY A 135 5.77 1.73 13.11
C GLY A 135 5.81 0.65 12.03
N LEU A 136 5.08 -0.46 12.22
CA LEU A 136 5.03 -1.57 11.25
C LEU A 136 4.35 -1.18 9.93
N ASN A 137 3.29 -0.37 10.00
CA ASN A 137 2.56 0.11 8.82
C ASN A 137 3.44 1.03 7.96
N ILE A 138 4.07 2.03 8.60
CA ILE A 138 4.99 2.94 7.93
C ILE A 138 6.20 2.15 7.41
N TRP A 139 6.75 1.20 8.19
CA TRP A 139 7.88 0.36 7.80
C TRP A 139 7.62 -0.40 6.51
N THR A 140 6.60 -1.25 6.49
CA THR A 140 6.31 -2.11 5.33
C THR A 140 6.03 -1.31 4.07
N THR A 141 5.27 -0.21 4.17
CA THR A 141 4.92 0.63 3.02
C THR A 141 6.15 1.34 2.42
N ASN A 142 7.00 1.94 3.27
CA ASN A 142 8.19 2.64 2.79
C ASN A 142 9.24 1.68 2.21
N ASP A 143 9.38 0.49 2.81
CA ASP A 143 10.32 -0.54 2.34
C ASP A 143 9.92 -1.01 0.92
N ASN A 144 8.63 -1.19 0.65
CA ASN A 144 8.09 -1.49 -0.68
C ASN A 144 8.35 -0.35 -1.69
N ALA A 145 8.15 0.91 -1.29
CA ALA A 145 8.39 2.07 -2.15
C ALA A 145 9.89 2.24 -2.51
N LEU A 146 10.78 2.04 -1.54
CA LEU A 146 12.23 2.08 -1.76
C LEU A 146 12.73 0.93 -2.63
N TYR A 147 12.14 -0.25 -2.50
CA TYR A 147 12.43 -1.38 -3.37
C TYR A 147 12.03 -1.10 -4.82
N ALA A 148 10.78 -0.68 -5.05
CA ALA A 148 10.26 -0.36 -6.39
C ALA A 148 11.04 0.79 -7.04
N SER A 149 11.30 1.87 -6.31
CA SER A 149 12.09 2.99 -6.84
C SER A 149 13.54 2.58 -7.15
N GLY A 150 14.18 1.76 -6.30
CA GLY A 150 15.52 1.27 -6.55
C GLY A 150 15.63 0.40 -7.80
N LEU A 151 14.62 -0.44 -8.07
CA LEU A 151 14.53 -1.20 -9.32
C LEU A 151 14.35 -0.28 -10.53
N GLY A 152 13.48 0.72 -10.41
CA GLY A 152 13.27 1.72 -11.46
C GLY A 152 14.57 2.41 -11.86
N PHE A 153 15.32 2.93 -10.89
CA PHE A 153 16.62 3.56 -11.16
C PHE A 153 17.68 2.57 -11.63
N SER A 154 17.66 1.32 -11.16
CA SER A 154 18.60 0.28 -11.59
C SER A 154 18.42 -0.04 -13.08
N ASN A 155 17.18 -0.10 -13.55
CA ASN A 155 16.88 -0.32 -14.97
C ASN A 155 17.34 0.83 -15.87
N VAL A 156 17.38 2.06 -15.37
CA VAL A 156 17.82 3.25 -16.12
C VAL A 156 19.34 3.39 -16.11
N THR A 157 19.97 3.20 -14.95
CA THR A 157 21.39 3.51 -14.73
C THR A 157 22.31 2.29 -14.88
N GLY A 158 21.77 1.07 -14.86
CA GLY A 158 22.54 -0.17 -14.82
C GLY A 158 23.23 -0.44 -13.47
N LEU A 159 23.10 0.46 -12.49
CA LEU A 159 23.71 0.31 -11.17
C LEU A 159 22.91 -0.67 -10.30
N PRO A 160 23.52 -1.26 -9.25
CA PRO A 160 22.82 -2.20 -8.38
C PRO A 160 21.68 -1.52 -7.61
N SER A 161 20.46 -2.05 -7.74
CA SER A 161 19.24 -1.55 -7.08
C SER A 161 19.41 -1.31 -5.58
N LYS A 162 20.23 -2.10 -4.90
CA LYS A 162 20.50 -2.00 -3.47
C LYS A 162 21.09 -0.65 -3.05
N TYR A 163 22.08 -0.15 -3.79
CA TYR A 163 22.70 1.14 -3.48
C TYR A 163 21.77 2.30 -3.86
N LEU A 164 21.03 2.16 -4.95
CA LEU A 164 20.06 3.14 -5.41
C LEU A 164 18.87 3.27 -4.45
N SER A 165 18.33 2.17 -3.93
CA SER A 165 17.30 2.20 -2.89
C SER A 165 17.79 2.92 -1.63
N MET A 166 19.05 2.73 -1.24
CA MET A 166 19.62 3.41 -0.07
C MET A 166 19.77 4.91 -0.31
N ALA A 167 20.28 5.31 -1.49
CA ALA A 167 20.37 6.70 -1.90
C ALA A 167 18.97 7.36 -1.95
N ASN A 168 18.00 6.69 -2.56
CA ASN A 168 16.60 7.14 -2.63
C ASN A 168 16.00 7.30 -1.23
N GLY A 169 16.35 6.45 -0.27
CA GLY A 169 15.92 6.59 1.13
C GLY A 169 16.44 7.87 1.79
N VAL A 170 17.71 8.20 1.55
CA VAL A 170 18.30 9.45 2.05
C VAL A 170 17.66 10.67 1.39
N VAL A 171 17.55 10.66 0.06
CA VAL A 171 16.91 11.76 -0.70
C VAL A 171 15.45 11.93 -0.27
N GLY A 172 14.69 10.84 -0.18
CA GLY A 172 13.29 10.87 0.25
C GLY A 172 13.13 11.42 1.67
N THR A 173 14.04 11.08 2.59
CA THR A 173 14.03 11.62 3.96
C THR A 173 14.29 13.12 3.98
N LEU A 174 15.24 13.62 3.18
CA LEU A 174 15.52 15.05 3.06
C LEU A 174 14.35 15.80 2.41
N CYS A 175 13.77 15.23 1.35
CA CYS A 175 12.62 15.79 0.65
C CYS A 175 11.34 15.76 1.49
N ALA A 176 11.24 14.91 2.53
CA ALA A 176 10.07 14.83 3.39
C ALA A 176 9.74 16.17 4.07
N LEU A 177 10.75 16.97 4.43
CA LEU A 177 10.57 18.30 5.03
C LEU A 177 9.91 19.29 4.07
N TRP A 178 10.26 19.23 2.78
CA TRP A 178 9.61 20.03 1.74
C TRP A 178 8.21 19.50 1.41
N LEU A 179 8.08 18.17 1.36
CA LEU A 179 6.84 17.48 1.02
C LEU A 179 5.74 17.77 2.05
N TYR A 180 6.10 17.90 3.33
CA TYR A 180 5.16 18.27 4.39
C TYR A 180 4.37 19.55 4.05
N ASN A 181 5.03 20.56 3.48
CA ASN A 181 4.39 21.83 3.11
C ASN A 181 3.70 21.81 1.73
N ASN A 182 3.97 20.81 0.89
CA ASN A 182 3.47 20.72 -0.49
C ASN A 182 2.67 19.42 -0.73
N PHE A 183 2.20 18.78 0.34
CA PHE A 183 1.69 17.42 0.31
C PHE A 183 0.50 17.26 -0.63
N VAL A 184 -0.49 18.17 -0.54
CA VAL A 184 -1.71 18.14 -1.36
C VAL A 184 -1.37 18.29 -2.84
N GLY A 185 -0.56 19.29 -3.21
CA GLY A 185 -0.17 19.52 -4.60
C GLY A 185 0.64 18.36 -5.18
N TRP A 186 1.51 17.75 -4.37
CA TRP A 186 2.25 16.56 -4.77
C TRP A 186 1.33 15.36 -5.02
N LEU A 187 0.35 15.11 -4.13
CA LEU A 187 -0.64 14.05 -4.32
C LEU A 187 -1.47 14.28 -5.59
N THR A 188 -1.92 15.51 -5.84
CA THR A 188 -2.67 15.85 -7.08
C THR A 188 -1.84 15.53 -8.33
N PHE A 189 -0.56 15.90 -8.34
CA PHE A 189 0.34 15.58 -9.46
C PHE A 189 0.47 14.07 -9.66
N LEU A 190 0.73 13.31 -8.59
CA LEU A 190 0.87 11.84 -8.68
C LEU A 190 -0.42 11.15 -9.16
N SER A 191 -1.59 11.61 -8.68
CA SER A 191 -2.88 11.07 -9.11
C SER A 191 -3.15 11.26 -10.60
N LEU A 192 -2.57 12.28 -11.24
CA LEU A 192 -2.69 12.51 -12.68
C LEU A 192 -1.61 11.80 -13.49
N ALA A 193 -0.37 11.73 -12.97
CA ALA A 193 0.77 11.22 -13.72
C ALA A 193 0.83 9.67 -13.80
N ILE A 194 0.40 8.97 -12.74
CA ILE A 194 0.57 7.52 -12.63
C ILE A 194 -0.47 6.70 -13.42
N PRO A 195 -1.80 7.00 -13.40
CA PRO A 195 -2.78 6.20 -14.13
C PRO A 195 -2.48 6.02 -15.63
N PRO A 196 -2.05 7.06 -16.38
CA PRO A 196 -1.68 6.91 -17.79
C PRO A 196 -0.59 5.86 -18.04
N ILE A 197 0.41 5.76 -17.14
CA ILE A 197 1.49 4.78 -17.25
C ILE A 197 0.91 3.36 -17.19
N GLY A 198 0.03 3.09 -16.23
CA GLY A 198 -0.68 1.82 -16.13
C GLY A 198 -1.50 1.51 -17.37
N GLY A 199 -2.21 2.52 -17.91
CA GLY A 199 -2.99 2.39 -19.13
C GLY A 199 -2.14 1.99 -20.35
N VAL A 200 -0.97 2.62 -20.53
CA VAL A 200 -0.04 2.28 -21.62
C VAL A 200 0.50 0.86 -21.49
N ILE A 201 0.88 0.43 -20.28
CA ILE A 201 1.37 -0.94 -20.03
C ILE A 201 0.29 -1.98 -20.37
N ILE A 202 -0.96 -1.74 -19.95
CA ILE A 202 -2.08 -2.64 -20.25
C ILE A 202 -2.35 -2.67 -21.75
N ALA A 203 -2.41 -1.51 -22.41
CA ALA A 203 -2.66 -1.41 -23.83
C ALA A 203 -1.58 -2.12 -24.66
N ASP A 204 -0.30 -1.91 -24.34
CA ASP A 204 0.81 -2.58 -25.01
C ASP A 204 0.74 -4.10 -24.83
N PHE A 205 0.42 -4.58 -23.62
CA PHE A 205 0.24 -6.01 -23.38
C PHE A 205 -0.91 -6.60 -24.19
N LEU A 206 -2.06 -5.92 -24.27
CA LEU A 206 -3.23 -6.41 -25.00
C LEU A 206 -3.01 -6.44 -26.52
N ILE A 207 -2.33 -5.44 -27.08
CA ILE A 207 -2.02 -5.36 -28.51
C ILE A 207 -0.91 -6.36 -28.88
N ASN A 208 0.14 -6.45 -28.07
CA ASN A 208 1.36 -7.22 -28.37
C ASN A 208 1.42 -8.59 -27.67
N ARG A 209 0.29 -9.21 -27.31
CA ARG A 209 0.23 -10.51 -26.57
C ARG A 209 1.14 -11.60 -27.15
N LYS A 210 1.24 -11.70 -28.48
CA LYS A 210 2.08 -12.70 -29.16
C LYS A 210 3.57 -12.52 -28.86
N ARG A 211 4.04 -11.27 -28.74
CA ARG A 211 5.43 -10.93 -28.39
C ARG A 211 5.79 -11.46 -26.99
N TYR A 212 4.91 -11.21 -26.02
CA TYR A 212 5.10 -11.68 -24.65
C TYR A 212 5.05 -13.21 -24.52
N ALA A 213 4.16 -13.88 -25.25
CA ALA A 213 4.12 -15.34 -25.29
C ALA A 213 5.44 -15.95 -25.81
N ASN A 214 6.07 -15.31 -26.80
CA ASN A 214 7.35 -15.76 -27.35
C ASN A 214 8.52 -15.52 -26.37
N LEU A 215 8.53 -14.40 -25.65
CA LEU A 215 9.54 -14.09 -24.62
C LEU A 215 9.52 -15.13 -23.49
N ILE A 216 8.33 -15.53 -23.02
CA ILE A 216 8.18 -16.55 -21.99
C ILE A 216 8.73 -17.90 -22.48
N ARG A 217 8.46 -18.27 -23.73
CA ARG A 217 8.98 -19.52 -24.33
C ARG A 217 10.50 -19.53 -24.48
N GLN A 218 11.13 -18.39 -24.76
CA GLN A 218 12.59 -18.30 -24.86
C GLN A 218 13.26 -18.40 -23.49
N ASN A 219 12.72 -17.75 -22.47
CA ASN A 219 13.26 -17.82 -21.11
C ASN A 219 13.06 -19.18 -20.43
N SER A 220 12.01 -19.94 -20.81
CA SER A 220 11.81 -21.32 -20.32
C SER A 220 12.80 -22.35 -20.89
N LYS A 221 13.57 -22.00 -21.92
CA LYS A 221 14.55 -22.88 -22.58
C LYS A 221 15.99 -22.62 -22.16
N ARG A 222 16.23 -21.57 -21.35
CA ARG A 222 17.51 -21.30 -20.68
C ARG A 222 17.43 -21.79 -19.24
#